data_AF-A0A524KYU6-F1
#
_entry.id   AF-A0A524KYU6-F1
#
_cell.length_a   1.000
_cell.length_b   1.000
_cell.length_c   1.000
_cell.angle_alpha   90.00
_cell.angle_beta   90.00
_cell.angle_gamma   90.00
#
_symmetry.space_group_name_H-M   'P 1'
#
loop_
_entity.id
_entity.type
_entity.pdbx_description
1 polymer ?
#
loop_
_entity_poly.entity_id
_entity_poly.type
_entity_poly.pdbx_seq_one_letter_code
_entity_poly.pdbx_strand_id
1 'polypeptide(L)' 'MVTKEQQIQDLLKARIRRLLTVAELAIPEDRFHPFRKIVLDEFGRSGFGKDLERVFRGKTHSGE' A
#
# COMPACT_ATOMS: atom_id res chain seq x y z
N MET A 1 -15.21 13.90 4.79
CA MET A 1 -14.00 14.03 5.62
C MET A 1 -13.05 12.90 5.24
N VAL A 2 -11.76 13.17 5.06
CA VAL A 2 -10.76 12.15 4.75
C VAL A 2 -10.31 11.49 6.06
N THR A 3 -10.30 10.16 6.14
CA THR A 3 -9.86 9.43 7.34
C THR A 3 -8.34 9.42 7.45
N LYS A 4 -7.80 9.25 8.67
CA LYS A 4 -6.36 9.07 8.86
C LYS A 4 -5.82 7.87 8.07
N GLU A 5 -6.61 6.80 7.97
CA GLU A 5 -6.31 5.63 7.12
C GLU A 5 -6.10 6.04 5.66
N GLN A 6 -7.02 6.83 5.09
CA GLN A 6 -6.91 7.29 3.70
C GLN A 6 -5.70 8.20 3.49
N GLN A 7 -5.39 9.08 4.44
CA GLN A 7 -4.18 9.92 4.39
C GLN A 7 -2.90 9.08 4.37
N ILE A 8 -2.82 8.01 5.17
CA ILE A 8 -1.68 7.09 5.19
C ILE A 8 -1.57 6.35 3.86
N GLN A 9 -2.69 5.86 3.31
CA GLN A 9 -2.70 5.19 2.00
C GLN A 9 -2.22 6.12 0.88
N ASP A 10 -2.62 7.39 0.89
CA ASP A 10 -2.20 8.37 -0.11
C ASP A 10 -0.69 8.65 -0.06
N LEU A 11 -0.15 8.80 1.16
CA LEU A 11 1.30 8.96 1.37
C LEU A 11 2.07 7.71 0.92
N LEU A 12 1.55 6.52 1.20
CA LEU A 12 2.16 5.26 0.79
C LEU A 12 2.15 5.11 -0.74
N LYS A 13 1.04 5.43 -1.39
CA LYS A 13 0.90 5.41 -2.86
C LYS A 13 1.95 6.28 -3.55
N ALA A 14 2.24 7.46 -3.01
CA ALA A 14 3.28 8.33 -3.56
C ALA A 14 4.68 7.69 -3.49
N ARG A 15 4.99 6.96 -2.40
CA ARG A 15 6.26 6.25 -2.24
C ARG A 15 6.38 5.06 -3.18
N ILE A 16 5.32 4.25 -3.30
CA ILE A 16 5.26 3.10 -4.21
C ILE A 16 5.49 3.52 -5.65
N ARG A 17 4.87 4.63 -6.09
CA ARG A 17 5.09 5.15 -7.45
C ARG A 17 6.57 5.38 -7.73
N ARG A 18 7.30 6.03 -6.81
CA ARG A 18 8.75 6.24 -6.96
C ARG A 18 9.52 4.93 -7.02
N LEU A 19 9.18 3.96 -6.15
CA LEU A 19 9.81 2.64 -6.16
C LEU A 19 9.57 1.88 -7.48
N LEU A 20 8.34 1.93 -7.99
CA LEU A 20 7.99 1.31 -9.27
C LEU A 20 8.74 1.97 -10.43
N THR A 21 8.91 3.30 -10.43
CA THR A 21 9.73 3.99 -11.44
C THR A 21 11.18 3.52 -11.41
N VAL A 22 11.79 3.39 -10.23
CA VAL A 22 13.17 2.88 -10.12
C VAL A 22 13.25 1.41 -10.57
N ALA A 23 12.27 0.60 -10.20
CA ALA A 23 12.21 -0.81 -10.58
C ALA A 23 12.06 -1.01 -12.10
N GLU A 24 11.27 -0.17 -12.77
CA GLU A 24 11.08 -0.21 -14.23
C GLU A 24 12.39 0.02 -14.99
N LEU A 25 13.30 0.83 -14.43
CA LEU A 25 14.62 1.08 -15.01
C LEU A 25 15.64 -0.03 -14.73
N ALA A 26 15.41 -0.84 -13.70
CA ALA A 26 16.37 -1.83 -13.20
C ALA A 26 16.01 -3.28 -13.55
N ILE A 27 14.74 -3.55 -13.84
CA ILE A 27 14.21 -4.90 -14.04
C ILE A 27 13.86 -5.09 -15.53
N PRO A 28 14.19 -6.24 -16.14
CA PRO A 28 13.70 -6.61 -17.46
C PRO A 28 12.17 -6.51 -17.57
N GLU A 29 11.65 -6.05 -18.71
CA GLU A 29 10.22 -5.75 -18.91
C GLU A 29 9.30 -6.95 -18.62
N ASP A 30 9.73 -8.16 -19.01
CA ASP A 30 9.03 -9.42 -18.76
C ASP A 30 8.85 -9.73 -17.27
N ARG A 31 9.76 -9.22 -16.43
CA ARG A 31 9.75 -9.39 -14.96
C ARG A 31 9.16 -8.20 -14.23
N PHE A 32 9.19 -7.01 -14.84
CA PHE A 32 8.62 -5.80 -14.24
C PHE A 32 7.10 -5.90 -14.08
N HIS A 33 6.38 -6.43 -15.07
CA HIS A 33 4.93 -6.55 -14.99
C HIS A 33 4.45 -7.42 -13.80
N PRO A 34 4.96 -8.64 -13.59
CA PRO A 34 4.68 -9.43 -12.40
C PRO A 34 5.09 -8.72 -11.09
N PHE A 35 6.27 -8.10 -11.06
CA PHE A 35 6.76 -7.36 -9.89
C PHE A 35 5.81 -6.23 -9.50
N ARG A 36 5.41 -5.39 -10.48
CA ARG A 36 4.48 -4.29 -10.28
C ARG A 36 3.15 -4.78 -9.73
N LYS A 37 2.62 -5.89 -10.25
CA LYS A 37 1.37 -6.46 -9.77
C LYS A 37 1.47 -6.83 -8.29
N ILE A 38 2.51 -7.58 -7.90
CA ILE A 38 2.73 -7.98 -6.50
C ILE A 38 2.82 -6.75 -5.59
N VAL A 39 3.62 -5.75 -5.96
CA VAL A 39 3.77 -4.51 -5.19
C VAL A 39 2.41 -3.80 -5.01
N LEU A 40 1.60 -3.71 -6.06
CA LEU A 40 0.29 -3.06 -5.96
C LEU A 40 -0.72 -3.88 -5.15
N ASP A 41 -0.64 -5.20 -5.19
CA ASP A 41 -1.51 -6.09 -4.40
C ASP A 41 -1.16 -6.02 -2.91
N GLU A 42 0.13 -6.08 -2.58
CA GLU A 42 0.69 -6.01 -1.22
C GLU A 42 0.40 -4.66 -0.55
N PHE A 43 0.62 -3.56 -1.26
CA PHE A 43 0.49 -2.23 -0.66
C PHE A 43 -0.82 -1.50 -1.02
N GLY A 44 -1.69 -2.15 -1.78
CA GLY A 44 -2.99 -1.65 -2.18
C GLY A 44 -4.08 -1.88 -1.12
N ARG A 45 -5.34 -1.75 -1.55
CA ARG A 45 -6.51 -1.94 -0.67
C ARG A 45 -6.65 -3.37 -0.16
N SER A 46 -6.17 -4.35 -0.92
CA SER A 46 -6.27 -5.78 -0.60
C SER A 46 -5.25 -6.27 0.42
N GLY A 47 -4.06 -5.66 0.45
CA GLY A 47 -2.99 -5.94 1.42
C GLY A 47 -2.97 -4.91 2.54
N PHE A 48 -2.00 -4.00 2.52
CA PHE A 48 -1.77 -3.00 3.57
C PHE A 48 -3.01 -2.17 3.93
N GLY A 49 -3.92 -1.94 2.98
CA GLY A 49 -5.20 -1.29 3.27
C GLY A 49 -6.03 -2.02 4.33
N LYS A 50 -6.10 -3.35 4.27
CA LYS A 50 -6.79 -4.17 5.29
C LYS A 50 -6.06 -4.16 6.62
N ASP A 51 -4.73 -4.14 6.60
CA ASP A 51 -3.93 -4.04 7.82
C ASP A 51 -4.20 -2.72 8.54
N LEU A 52 -4.29 -1.61 7.79
CA LEU A 52 -4.71 -0.32 8.34
C LEU A 52 -6.12 -0.40 8.91
N GLU A 53 -7.10 -0.89 8.15
CA GLU A 53 -8.48 -1.03 8.65
C GLU A 53 -8.50 -1.83 9.97
N ARG A 54 -7.72 -2.90 10.07
CA ARG A 54 -7.61 -3.71 11.31
C ARG A 54 -6.98 -2.93 12.45
N VAL A 55 -5.90 -2.19 12.22
CA VAL A 55 -5.21 -1.40 13.25
C VAL A 55 -6.11 -0.30 13.81
N PHE A 56 -6.87 0.37 12.94
CA PHE A 56 -7.74 1.47 13.34
C PHE A 56 -9.06 0.99 13.95
N ARG A 57 -9.64 -0.14 13.48
CA ARG A 57 -10.78 -0.80 14.14
C ARG A 57 -10.40 -1.49 15.45
N GLY A 58 -9.17 -1.99 15.58
CA GLY A 58 -8.68 -2.63 16.80
C GLY A 58 -8.55 -1.66 17.98
N LYS A 59 -8.50 -0.34 17.73
CA LYS A 59 -8.44 0.68 18.78
C LYS A 59 -9.78 0.96 19.48
N THR A 60 -10.89 0.38 19.03
CA THR A 60 -12.22 0.61 19.63
C THR A 60 -12.64 -0.43 20.69
N HIS A 61 -11.79 -1.39 21.09
CA HIS A 61 -12.13 -2.44 22.09
C HIS A 61 -11.13 -2.57 23.26
N SER A 62 -10.28 -1.58 23.53
CA SER A 62 -9.52 -1.51 24.79
C SER A 62 -10.00 -0.30 25.59
N GLY A 63 -11.10 -0.50 26.30
CA GLY A 63 -11.77 0.51 27.11
C GLY A 63 -12.94 -0.10 27.88
N GLU A 64 -12.69 -1.21 28.58
CA GLU A 64 -13.48 -1.70 29.72
C GLU A 64 -12.50 -2.16 30.81
#